data_AF-A0A7S3X3Y7-F1
#
_entry.id   AF-A0A7S3X3Y7-F1
#
_cell.length_a   1.000
_cell.length_b   1.000
_cell.length_c   1.000
_cell.angle_alpha   90.00
_cell.angle_beta   90.00
_cell.angle_gamma   90.00
#
_symmetry.space_group_name_H-M   'P 1'
#
loop_
_entity.id
_entity.type
_entity.pdbx_description
1 polymer ?
#
loop_
_entity_poly.entity_id
_entity_poly.type
_entity_poly.pdbx_seq_one_letter_code
_entity_poly.pdbx_strand_id
1 'polypeptide(L)'
;LPDIHLKKALALEDDEQFKLAEDEFIKASKPKEAIDMYIHQRNWVDAMRVAEANDREGVKDVMVHHAKDYVDMGNLQAAESLFIQAGKPELAVQAYTAKRMVNDAVRVCKRHCPHMLSD
;
A
#
# COMPACT_ATOMS: atom_id res chain seq x y z
N LEU A 1 1.66 -26.63 12.80
CA LEU A 1 1.61 -25.63 13.88
C LEU A 1 1.61 -24.14 13.42
N PRO A 2 1.39 -23.76 12.14
CA PRO A 2 1.26 -22.33 11.77
C PRO A 2 0.23 -21.56 12.60
N ASP A 3 -0.84 -22.23 13.06
CA ASP A 3 -1.89 -21.62 13.87
C ASP A 3 -1.41 -21.10 15.23
N ILE A 4 -0.34 -21.70 15.81
CA ILE A 4 0.24 -21.23 17.07
C ILE A 4 1.04 -19.95 16.83
N HIS A 5 1.85 -19.93 15.77
CA HIS A 5 2.62 -18.76 15.38
C HIS A 5 1.70 -17.59 15.04
N LEU A 6 0.58 -17.84 14.33
CA LEU A 6 -0.41 -16.81 14.03
C LEU A 6 -1.04 -16.23 15.31
N LYS A 7 -1.51 -17.07 16.24
CA LYS A 7 -2.09 -16.58 17.51
C LYS A 7 -1.08 -15.78 18.32
N LYS A 8 0.18 -16.22 18.33
CA LYS A 8 1.26 -15.51 19.01
C LYS A 8 1.57 -14.17 18.34
N ALA A 9 1.60 -14.13 17.01
CA ALA A 9 1.82 -12.91 16.24
C ALA A 9 0.74 -11.85 16.54
N LEU A 10 -0.54 -12.26 16.56
CA LEU A 10 -1.66 -11.39 16.89
C LEU A 10 -1.57 -10.82 18.32
N ALA A 11 -1.21 -11.66 19.30
CA ALA A 11 -1.00 -11.18 20.67
C ALA A 11 0.18 -10.18 20.78
N LEU A 12 1.25 -10.41 20.02
CA LEU A 12 2.39 -9.50 19.96
C LEU A 12 2.05 -8.19 19.25
N GLU A 13 1.17 -8.22 18.24
CA GLU A 13 0.66 -7.04 17.57
C GLU A 13 -0.21 -6.19 18.53
N ASP A 14 -1.09 -6.83 19.29
CA ASP A 14 -1.90 -6.17 20.33
C ASP A 14 -1.03 -5.52 21.42
N ASP A 15 0.12 -6.12 21.74
CA ASP A 15 1.13 -5.60 22.67
C ASP A 15 2.10 -4.57 22.02
N GLU A 16 1.84 -4.15 20.78
CA GLU A 16 2.66 -3.23 19.97
C GLU A 16 4.11 -3.70 19.74
N GLN A 17 4.36 -5.01 19.88
CA GLN A 17 5.66 -5.64 19.64
C GLN A 17 5.83 -6.04 18.17
N PHE A 18 5.71 -5.07 17.27
CA PHE A 18 5.59 -5.30 15.82
C PHE A 18 6.73 -6.10 15.19
N LYS A 19 7.98 -5.88 15.63
CA LYS A 19 9.12 -6.67 15.12
C LYS A 19 9.02 -8.15 15.49
N LEU A 20 8.53 -8.45 16.70
CA LEU A 20 8.35 -9.83 17.14
C LEU A 20 7.11 -10.44 16.48
N ALA A 21 6.06 -9.64 16.27
CA ALA A 21 4.87 -10.05 15.53
C ALA A 21 5.22 -10.40 14.07
N GLU A 22 6.03 -9.57 13.38
CA GLU A 22 6.55 -9.84 12.03
C GLU A 22 7.21 -11.22 11.96
N ASP A 23 8.17 -11.49 12.84
CA ASP A 23 8.87 -12.79 12.89
C ASP A 23 7.90 -13.97 13.02
N GLU A 24 6.86 -13.83 13.84
CA GLU A 24 5.85 -14.89 14.04
C GLU A 24 4.88 -14.99 12.85
N PHE A 25 4.50 -13.88 12.21
CA PHE A 25 3.70 -13.87 10.99
C PHE A 25 4.44 -14.54 9.82
N ILE A 26 5.74 -14.28 9.66
CA ILE A 26 6.57 -14.96 8.65
C ILE A 26 6.67 -16.46 8.96
N LYS A 27 6.90 -16.86 10.22
CA LYS A 27 6.89 -18.28 10.63
C LYS A 27 5.54 -18.95 10.42
N ALA A 28 4.45 -18.19 10.50
CA ALA A 28 3.09 -18.65 10.17
C ALA A 28 2.82 -18.71 8.65
N SER A 29 3.80 -18.39 7.80
CA SER A 29 3.65 -18.28 6.34
C SER A 29 2.58 -17.26 5.93
N LYS A 30 2.47 -16.18 6.70
CA LYS A 30 1.48 -15.11 6.60
C LYS A 30 2.16 -13.73 6.50
N PRO A 31 2.97 -13.49 5.45
CA PRO A 31 3.67 -12.21 5.29
C PRO A 31 2.72 -11.04 5.02
N LYS A 32 1.55 -11.30 4.44
CA LYS A 32 0.54 -10.27 4.17
C LYS A 32 0.04 -9.62 5.46
N GLU A 33 -0.19 -10.43 6.48
CA GLU A 33 -0.61 -9.97 7.80
C GLU A 33 0.47 -9.07 8.44
N ALA A 34 1.76 -9.42 8.31
CA ALA A 34 2.85 -8.54 8.75
C ALA A 34 2.91 -7.22 7.97
N ILE A 35 2.66 -7.26 6.65
CA ILE A 35 2.62 -6.07 5.80
C ILE A 35 1.45 -5.17 6.22
N ASP A 36 0.26 -5.73 6.37
CA ASP A 36 -0.96 -5.01 6.77
C ASP A 36 -0.80 -4.37 8.15
N MET A 37 -0.20 -5.09 9.11
CA MET A 37 0.18 -4.57 10.42
C MET A 37 1.03 -3.29 10.31
N TYR A 38 2.04 -3.27 9.44
CA TYR A 38 2.87 -2.07 9.24
C TYR A 38 2.15 -0.96 8.47
N ILE A 39 1.28 -1.31 7.51
CA ILE A 39 0.42 -0.35 6.80
C ILE A 39 -0.49 0.38 7.80
N HIS A 40 -1.10 -0.35 8.76
CA HIS A 40 -1.97 0.24 9.78
C HIS A 40 -1.24 1.25 10.67
N GLN A 41 0.03 1.01 10.94
CA GLN A 41 0.91 1.96 11.66
C GLN A 41 1.45 3.09 10.80
N ARG A 42 1.15 3.11 9.49
CA ARG A 42 1.76 4.01 8.50
C ARG A 42 3.28 3.87 8.44
N ASN A 43 3.82 2.72 8.83
CA ASN A 43 5.23 2.42 8.69
C ASN A 43 5.50 1.82 7.30
N TRP A 44 5.52 2.71 6.30
CA TRP A 44 5.69 2.33 4.90
C TRP A 44 7.06 1.70 4.60
N VAL A 45 8.09 2.05 5.38
CA VAL A 45 9.46 1.54 5.19
C VAL A 45 9.53 0.07 5.53
N ASP A 46 9.04 -0.32 6.71
CA ASP A 46 9.01 -1.73 7.11
C ASP A 46 8.00 -2.53 6.29
N ALA A 47 6.82 -1.96 5.99
CA ALA A 47 5.85 -2.62 5.11
C ALA A 47 6.46 -2.98 3.74
N MET A 48 7.20 -2.04 3.13
CA MET A 48 7.86 -2.27 1.84
C MET A 48 8.97 -3.31 1.96
N ARG A 49 9.80 -3.24 3.02
CA ARG A 49 10.87 -4.21 3.27
C ARG A 49 10.32 -5.64 3.39
N VAL A 50 9.25 -5.82 4.17
CA VAL A 50 8.63 -7.14 4.38
C VAL A 50 8.01 -7.64 3.08
N ALA A 51 7.32 -6.77 2.34
CA ALA A 51 6.75 -7.10 1.05
C ALA A 51 7.83 -7.49 0.03
N GLU A 52 8.87 -6.70 -0.16
CA GLU A 52 9.95 -7.02 -1.11
C GLU A 52 10.66 -8.34 -0.79
N ALA A 53 10.82 -8.65 0.50
CA ALA A 53 11.48 -9.86 0.95
C ALA A 53 10.60 -11.12 0.86
N ASN A 54 9.29 -11.01 1.11
CA ASN A 54 8.40 -12.16 1.29
C ASN A 54 7.21 -12.23 0.33
N ASP A 55 6.72 -11.08 -0.17
CA ASP A 55 5.57 -10.98 -1.06
C ASP A 55 5.68 -9.83 -2.07
N ARG A 56 6.17 -10.15 -3.28
CA ARG A 56 6.31 -9.19 -4.38
C ARG A 56 4.98 -8.60 -4.85
N GLU A 57 3.86 -9.29 -4.64
CA GLU A 57 2.55 -8.73 -4.98
C GLU A 57 2.14 -7.68 -3.94
N GLY A 58 2.43 -7.94 -2.67
CA GLY A 58 2.21 -7.00 -1.56
C GLY A 58 2.92 -5.66 -1.72
N VAL A 59 4.05 -5.59 -2.45
CA VAL A 59 4.77 -4.33 -2.76
C VAL A 59 3.84 -3.31 -3.40
N LYS A 60 3.02 -3.76 -4.37
CA LYS A 60 2.07 -2.88 -5.06
C LYS A 60 0.98 -2.40 -4.13
N ASP A 61 0.52 -3.26 -3.22
CA ASP A 61 -0.51 -2.90 -2.25
C ASP A 61 0.02 -1.87 -1.25
N VAL A 62 1.24 -2.06 -0.72
CA VAL A 62 1.91 -1.05 0.13
C VAL A 62 2.02 0.29 -0.59
N MET A 63 2.45 0.31 -1.85
CA MET A 63 2.53 1.54 -2.65
C MET A 63 1.17 2.23 -2.80
N VAL A 64 0.10 1.46 -3.05
CA VAL A 64 -1.28 1.98 -3.17
C VAL A 64 -1.77 2.56 -1.84
N HIS A 65 -1.51 1.88 -0.72
CA HIS A 65 -1.90 2.37 0.60
C HIS A 65 -1.13 3.64 0.98
N HIS A 66 0.18 3.68 0.73
CA HIS A 66 1.00 4.87 0.94
C HIS A 66 0.55 6.04 0.04
N ALA A 67 0.20 5.76 -1.22
CA ALA A 67 -0.34 6.77 -2.12
C ALA A 67 -1.67 7.35 -1.61
N LYS A 68 -2.58 6.50 -1.13
CA LYS A 68 -3.84 6.95 -0.52
C LYS A 68 -3.59 7.84 0.70
N ASP A 69 -2.58 7.52 1.51
CA ASP A 69 -2.21 8.35 2.65
C ASP A 69 -1.79 9.76 2.22
N TYR A 70 -0.98 9.87 1.15
CA TYR A 70 -0.66 11.16 0.54
C TYR A 70 -1.89 11.89 -0.02
N VAL A 71 -2.87 11.18 -0.59
CA VAL A 71 -4.13 11.79 -1.06
C VAL A 71 -4.90 12.42 0.09
N ASP A 72 -4.94 11.74 1.24
CA ASP A 72 -5.61 12.23 2.45
C ASP A 72 -4.90 13.45 3.01
N MET A 73 -3.57 13.47 2.98
CA MET A 73 -2.74 14.64 3.31
C MET A 73 -2.86 15.78 2.28
N GLY A 74 -3.48 15.53 1.12
CA GLY A 74 -3.61 16.50 0.02
C GLY A 74 -2.40 16.58 -0.92
N ASN A 75 -1.38 15.74 -0.72
CA ASN A 75 -0.22 15.66 -1.61
C ASN A 75 -0.48 14.70 -2.79
N LEU A 76 -1.26 15.17 -3.76
CA LEU A 76 -1.64 14.35 -4.91
C LEU A 76 -0.47 14.04 -5.85
N GLN A 77 0.58 14.87 -5.86
CA GLN A 77 1.76 14.66 -6.70
C GLN A 77 2.58 13.45 -6.23
N ALA A 78 2.81 13.34 -4.92
CA ALA A 78 3.47 12.17 -4.34
C ALA A 78 2.61 10.90 -4.54
N ALA A 79 1.29 11.02 -4.33
CA ALA A 79 0.35 9.93 -4.58
C ALA A 79 0.37 9.45 -6.05
N GLU A 80 0.36 10.39 -7.01
CA GLU A 80 0.45 10.10 -8.45
C GLU A 80 1.70 9.26 -8.77
N SER A 81 2.87 9.68 -8.27
CA SER A 81 4.12 8.95 -8.50
C SER A 81 4.04 7.50 -7.99
N LEU A 82 3.47 7.30 -6.80
CA LEU A 82 3.31 5.97 -6.20
C LEU A 82 2.29 5.11 -6.95
N PHE A 83 1.14 5.67 -7.34
CA PHE A 83 0.13 4.95 -8.13
C PHE A 83 0.67 4.52 -9.50
N ILE A 84 1.47 5.36 -10.16
CA ILE A 84 2.13 5.01 -11.42
C ILE A 84 3.14 3.89 -11.20
N GLN A 85 3.98 3.97 -10.17
CA GLN A 85 4.95 2.92 -9.83
C GLN A 85 4.27 1.59 -9.48
N ALA A 86 3.12 1.64 -8.82
CA ALA A 86 2.29 0.47 -8.53
C ALA A 86 1.60 -0.11 -9.78
N GLY A 87 1.70 0.56 -10.94
CA GLY A 87 1.02 0.18 -12.18
C GLY A 87 -0.49 0.38 -12.12
N LYS A 88 -0.98 1.27 -11.24
CA LYS A 88 -2.40 1.63 -11.10
C LYS A 88 -2.63 3.14 -11.27
N PRO A 89 -2.24 3.74 -12.41
CA PRO A 89 -2.49 5.15 -12.72
C PRO A 89 -3.98 5.55 -12.69
N GLU A 90 -4.92 4.61 -12.83
CA GLU A 90 -6.35 4.88 -12.73
C GLU A 90 -6.73 5.42 -11.35
N LEU A 91 -6.07 4.92 -10.29
CA LEU A 91 -6.28 5.39 -8.92
C LEU A 91 -5.79 6.83 -8.74
N ALA A 92 -4.72 7.24 -9.43
CA ALA A 92 -4.27 8.63 -9.44
C ALA A 92 -5.32 9.54 -10.08
N VAL A 93 -5.88 9.14 -11.22
CA VAL A 93 -6.94 9.89 -11.91
C VAL A 93 -8.19 10.03 -11.01
N GLN A 94 -8.59 8.95 -10.33
CA GLN A 94 -9.70 8.98 -9.38
C GLN A 94 -9.42 9.93 -8.20
N ALA A 95 -8.21 9.91 -7.65
CA ALA A 95 -7.82 10.80 -6.56
C ALA A 95 -7.90 12.29 -6.96
N TYR A 96 -7.37 12.65 -8.14
CA TYR A 96 -7.49 14.01 -8.66
C TYR A 96 -8.95 14.42 -8.92
N THR A 97 -9.75 13.50 -9.48
CA THR A 97 -11.17 13.74 -9.74
C THR A 97 -11.94 13.97 -8.44
N ALA A 98 -11.68 13.18 -7.39
CA ALA A 98 -12.29 13.35 -6.07
C ALA A 98 -11.98 14.72 -5.44
N LYS A 99 -10.80 15.28 -5.69
CA LYS A 99 -10.40 16.63 -5.26
C LYS A 99 -10.81 17.74 -6.24
N ARG A 100 -11.65 17.44 -7.24
CA ARG A 100 -12.11 18.35 -8.31
C ARG A 100 -10.98 18.96 -9.15
N MET A 101 -9.81 18.31 -9.19
CA MET A 101 -8.65 18.73 -9.98
C MET A 101 -8.70 18.09 -11.37
N VAL A 102 -9.71 18.46 -12.16
CA VAL A 102 -10.03 17.83 -13.46
C VAL A 102 -8.89 17.98 -14.48
N ASN A 103 -8.19 19.12 -14.50
CA ASN A 103 -7.08 19.35 -15.43
C ASN A 103 -5.92 18.36 -15.19
N ASP A 104 -5.57 18.12 -13.93
CA ASP A 104 -4.54 17.14 -13.56
C ASP A 104 -5.00 15.71 -13.82
N ALA A 105 -6.26 15.39 -13.51
CA ALA A 105 -6.83 14.08 -13.83
C ALA A 105 -6.71 13.76 -15.33
N VAL A 106 -7.08 14.71 -16.20
CA VAL A 106 -6.97 14.57 -17.67
C VAL A 106 -5.50 14.47 -18.11
N ARG A 107 -4.59 15.24 -17.51
CA ARG A 107 -3.15 15.18 -17.80
C ARG A 107 -2.59 13.78 -17.52
N VAL A 108 -2.87 13.24 -16.34
CA VAL A 108 -2.39 11.92 -15.91
C VAL A 108 -3.00 10.83 -16.80
N CYS A 109 -4.30 10.92 -17.05
CA CYS A 109 -5.02 9.99 -17.91
C CYS A 109 -4.43 9.97 -19.34
N LYS A 110 -4.22 11.13 -19.97
CA LYS A 110 -3.60 11.24 -21.30
C LYS A 110 -2.21 10.62 -21.37
N ARG A 111 -1.43 10.74 -20.30
CA ARG A 111 -0.02 10.30 -20.28
C ARG A 111 0.14 8.82 -19.95
N HIS A 112 -0.67 8.29 -19.04
CA HIS A 112 -0.47 6.96 -18.49
C HIS A 112 -1.56 5.96 -18.86
N CYS A 113 -2.81 6.41 -19.07
CA CYS A 113 -3.94 5.57 -19.46
C CYS A 113 -4.81 6.21 -20.54
N PRO A 114 -4.29 6.42 -21.76
CA PRO A 114 -5.08 7.03 -22.84
C PRO A 114 -6.32 6.22 -23.20
N HIS A 115 -6.33 4.91 -22.91
CA HIS A 115 -7.48 4.03 -23.11
C HIS A 115 -8.69 4.38 -22.23
N MET A 116 -8.48 5.06 -21.09
CA MET A 116 -9.56 5.53 -20.20
C MET A 116 -10.23 6.83 -20.70
N LEU A 117 -9.71 7.45 -21.77
CA LEU A 117 -10.28 8.66 -22.39
C LEU A 117 -11.19 8.36 -23.59
N SER A 118 -11.26 7.09 -24.00
CA SER A 118 -12.08 6.65 -25.13
C SER A 118 -13.38 6.04 -24.62
N ASP A 119 -14.30 6.89 -24.14
CA ASP A 119 -15.75 6.71 -24.26
C ASP A 119 -16.44 8.08 -24.15
#